data_AF-A0A439D076-F1
#
_entry.id   AF-A0A439D076-F1
#
_cell.length_a   1.000
_cell.length_b   1.000
_cell.length_c   1.000
_cell.angle_alpha   90.00
_cell.angle_beta   90.00
_cell.angle_gamma   90.00
#
_symmetry.space_group_name_H-M   'P 1'
#
loop_
_entity.id
_entity.type
_entity.pdbx_description
1 polymer ?
#
loop_
_entity_poly.entity_id
_entity_poly.type
_entity_poly.pdbx_seq_one_letter_code
_entity_poly.pdbx_strand_id
1 'polypeptide(L)'
;MLNRIDLSAIAALLLLLPISTSAAPAPAPTNPLSDPNYGPIPGESQLYNDYTGKAPPFPANVTQPIAATHPGCPAPDDQLWQNLLSAEWIIYSFYQYGVSHFNTSSFTALGLPNTTYTRITEIRDNEAGHLRLFQTQISAASVKPGACAYDFSSLVGDNPEAFLGAATLIEIASMLFLTGLVQSAELDAAKGALTAVSQVETRHEVWALLDVWGADPFGGPSDTAFPYPTAILEL
;
A
#
# COMPACT_ATOMS: atom_id res chain seq x y z
N MET A 1 16.81 -72.08 4.03
CA MET A 1 15.43 -72.12 4.56
C MET A 1 15.06 -70.72 4.99
N LEU A 2 14.28 -70.00 4.19
CA LEU A 2 13.77 -68.67 4.54
C LEU A 2 12.52 -68.84 5.41
N ASN A 3 12.60 -68.42 6.68
CA ASN A 3 11.43 -68.35 7.55
C ASN A 3 10.58 -67.14 7.16
N ARG A 4 9.32 -67.42 6.88
CA ARG A 4 8.27 -66.45 6.57
C ARG A 4 8.01 -65.58 7.80
N ILE A 5 8.11 -64.26 7.64
CA ILE A 5 7.62 -63.31 8.63
C ILE A 5 6.10 -63.26 8.51
N ASP A 6 5.42 -63.51 9.62
CA ASP A 6 3.96 -63.55 9.72
C ASP A 6 3.41 -62.11 9.74
N LEU A 7 2.77 -61.68 8.64
CA LEU A 7 2.24 -60.31 8.49
C LEU A 7 0.99 -60.03 9.35
N SER A 8 0.53 -60.99 10.14
CA SER A 8 -0.72 -60.87 10.92
C SER A 8 -0.59 -60.06 12.23
N ALA A 9 0.61 -59.63 12.62
CA ALA A 9 0.84 -58.89 13.88
C ALA A 9 0.86 -57.36 13.75
N ILE A 10 0.82 -56.79 12.53
CA ILE A 10 0.88 -55.33 12.32
C ILE A 10 -0.52 -54.68 12.31
N ALA A 11 -1.59 -55.48 12.17
CA ALA A 11 -2.95 -54.94 12.03
C ALA A 11 -3.64 -54.53 13.36
N ALA A 12 -3.08 -54.89 14.52
CA ALA A 12 -3.77 -54.71 15.81
C ALA A 12 -3.26 -53.52 16.67
N LEU A 13 -2.25 -52.76 16.20
CA LEU A 13 -1.66 -51.65 16.97
C LEU A 13 -1.99 -50.25 16.41
N LEU A 14 -3.07 -50.13 15.63
CA LEU A 14 -3.51 -48.88 14.99
C LEU A 14 -4.87 -48.35 15.49
N LEU A 15 -5.46 -48.98 16.52
CA LEU A 15 -6.86 -48.70 16.93
C LEU A 15 -7.01 -47.95 18.27
N LEU A 16 -5.95 -47.34 18.81
CA LEU A 16 -6.01 -46.59 20.08
C LEU A 16 -5.31 -45.22 20.02
N LEU A 17 -5.32 -44.55 18.87
CA LEU A 17 -5.04 -43.12 18.83
C LEU A 17 -6.32 -42.37 19.24
N PRO A 18 -6.28 -41.50 20.27
CA PRO A 18 -7.41 -40.67 20.60
C PRO A 18 -7.73 -39.81 19.37
N ILE A 19 -8.98 -39.86 18.92
CA ILE A 19 -9.52 -38.87 18.00
C ILE A 19 -9.54 -37.57 18.79
N SER A 20 -8.44 -36.83 18.76
CA SER A 20 -8.44 -35.42 19.14
C SER A 20 -9.35 -34.73 18.13
N THR A 21 -10.60 -34.53 18.54
CA THR A 21 -11.49 -33.56 17.90
C THR A 21 -10.82 -32.21 18.09
N SER A 22 -9.95 -31.83 17.15
CA SER A 22 -9.53 -30.44 17.03
C SER A 22 -10.81 -29.66 16.80
N ALA A 23 -11.27 -28.96 17.83
CA ALA A 23 -12.28 -27.94 17.65
C ALA A 23 -11.81 -27.08 16.47
N ALA A 24 -12.71 -26.81 15.52
CA ALA A 24 -12.41 -25.83 14.48
C ALA A 24 -11.87 -24.59 15.19
N PRO A 25 -10.72 -24.03 14.75
CA PRO A 25 -10.21 -22.81 15.37
C PRO A 25 -11.35 -21.80 15.39
N ALA A 26 -11.55 -21.15 16.53
CA ALA A 26 -12.51 -20.05 16.62
C ALA A 26 -12.25 -19.11 15.44
N PRO A 27 -13.29 -18.59 14.76
CA PRO A 27 -13.08 -17.65 13.67
C PRO A 27 -12.18 -16.54 14.20
N ALA A 28 -11.06 -16.31 13.51
CA ALA A 28 -10.13 -15.25 13.88
C ALA A 28 -10.95 -13.96 14.04
N PRO A 29 -10.65 -13.12 15.04
CA PRO A 29 -11.35 -11.85 15.19
C PRO A 29 -11.27 -11.11 13.86
N THR A 30 -12.44 -10.82 13.28
CA THR A 30 -12.54 -10.19 11.97
C THR A 30 -11.85 -8.85 12.05
N ASN A 31 -10.75 -8.68 11.31
CA ASN A 31 -10.09 -7.38 11.20
C ASN A 31 -11.14 -6.36 10.71
N PRO A 32 -11.42 -5.29 11.47
CA PRO A 32 -12.51 -4.37 11.14
C PRO A 32 -12.30 -3.68 9.78
N LEU A 33 -11.05 -3.59 9.29
CA LEU A 33 -10.74 -3.10 7.96
C LEU A 33 -11.28 -3.97 6.82
N SER A 34 -11.72 -5.20 7.10
CA SER A 34 -12.40 -6.05 6.11
C SER A 34 -13.78 -5.52 5.70
N ASP A 35 -14.40 -4.66 6.53
CA ASP A 35 -15.60 -3.91 6.16
C ASP A 35 -15.19 -2.62 5.46
N PRO A 36 -15.58 -2.40 4.18
CA PRO A 36 -15.27 -1.16 3.45
C PRO A 36 -15.88 0.09 4.09
N ASN A 37 -16.92 -0.04 4.93
CA ASN A 37 -17.57 1.09 5.61
C ASN A 37 -16.96 1.39 6.98
N TYR A 38 -15.99 0.61 7.45
CA TYR A 38 -15.33 0.86 8.71
C TYR A 38 -14.30 1.98 8.58
N GLY A 39 -14.49 3.05 9.37
CA GLY A 39 -13.56 4.17 9.46
C GLY A 39 -13.75 5.24 8.39
N PRO A 40 -12.81 6.19 8.31
CA PRO A 40 -12.78 7.28 7.34
C PRO A 40 -12.80 6.81 5.87
N ILE A 41 -13.72 7.37 5.08
CA ILE A 41 -13.87 7.08 3.65
C ILE A 41 -13.04 8.10 2.83
N PRO A 42 -12.09 7.66 1.97
CA PRO A 42 -11.35 8.57 1.09
C PRO A 42 -12.29 9.38 0.18
N GLY A 43 -12.04 10.69 0.07
CA GLY A 43 -12.88 11.61 -0.71
C GLY A 43 -14.13 12.15 0.02
N GLU A 44 -14.56 11.53 1.12
CA GLU A 44 -15.67 12.01 1.96
C GLU A 44 -15.21 12.51 3.33
N SER A 45 -14.17 11.88 3.87
CA SER A 45 -13.60 12.25 5.17
C SER A 45 -12.55 13.34 5.02
N GLN A 46 -12.63 14.34 5.89
CA GLN A 46 -11.58 15.36 6.02
C GLN A 46 -10.30 14.84 6.68
N LEU A 47 -10.29 13.61 7.23
CA LEU A 47 -9.10 13.09 7.89
C LEU A 47 -7.87 13.14 6.97
N TYR A 48 -8.02 12.77 5.71
CA TYR A 48 -6.91 12.70 4.77
C TYR A 48 -6.47 14.08 4.25
N ASN A 49 -7.20 15.16 4.57
CA ASN A 49 -6.87 16.53 4.17
C ASN A 49 -6.38 17.39 5.35
N ASP A 50 -6.98 17.20 6.54
CA ASP A 50 -6.83 18.10 7.68
C ASP A 50 -6.02 17.47 8.83
N TYR A 51 -5.59 16.21 8.70
CA TYR A 51 -4.75 15.60 9.72
C TYR A 51 -3.38 16.30 9.76
N THR A 52 -2.87 16.50 10.97
CA THR A 52 -1.63 17.25 11.22
C THR A 52 -0.72 16.53 12.22
N GLY A 53 -1.10 15.33 12.65
CA GLY A 53 -0.35 14.57 13.65
C GLY A 53 0.84 13.83 13.03
N LYS A 54 1.89 13.60 13.81
CA LYS A 54 3.02 12.74 13.38
C LYS A 54 2.69 11.24 13.40
N ALA A 55 1.71 10.83 14.19
CA ALA A 55 1.32 9.42 14.28
C ALA A 55 0.74 8.95 12.94
N PRO A 56 0.84 7.65 12.62
CA PRO A 56 0.18 7.07 11.46
C PRO A 56 -1.34 7.39 11.45
N PRO A 57 -1.87 8.06 10.42
CA PRO A 57 -3.31 8.17 10.23
C PRO A 57 -3.93 6.78 9.93
N PHE A 58 -5.25 6.69 10.07
CA PHE A 58 -5.98 5.51 9.61
C PHE A 58 -5.78 5.31 8.09
N PRO A 59 -5.69 4.07 7.58
CA PRO A 59 -5.70 2.78 8.27
C PRO A 59 -4.28 2.30 8.65
N ALA A 60 -3.26 3.15 8.48
CA ALA A 60 -1.87 2.76 8.47
C ALA A 60 -1.31 2.30 9.83
N ASN A 61 -2.10 2.41 10.90
CA ASN A 61 -1.81 1.77 12.18
C ASN A 61 -2.03 0.25 12.17
N VAL A 62 -2.66 -0.32 11.13
CA VAL A 62 -2.90 -1.76 10.97
C VAL A 62 -2.11 -2.28 9.78
N THR A 63 -0.92 -2.84 10.05
CA THR A 63 0.04 -3.26 9.01
C THR A 63 -0.08 -4.72 8.60
N GLN A 64 -0.86 -5.53 9.34
CA GLN A 64 -0.98 -6.95 9.06
C GLN A 64 -1.88 -7.22 7.84
N PRO A 65 -1.60 -8.26 7.03
CA PRO A 65 -2.48 -8.66 5.94
C PRO A 65 -3.90 -8.97 6.44
N ILE A 66 -4.90 -8.65 5.62
CA ILE A 66 -6.31 -8.96 5.88
C ILE A 66 -6.69 -10.19 5.06
N ALA A 67 -7.00 -11.29 5.74
CA ALA A 67 -7.44 -12.52 5.08
C ALA A 67 -8.77 -12.31 4.34
N ALA A 68 -8.97 -13.08 3.27
CA ALA A 68 -10.25 -13.17 2.59
C ALA A 68 -11.35 -13.63 3.58
N THR A 69 -12.51 -12.99 3.52
CA THR A 69 -13.63 -13.28 4.43
C THR A 69 -14.74 -14.08 3.76
N HIS A 70 -14.69 -14.22 2.43
CA HIS A 70 -15.67 -14.96 1.64
C HIS A 70 -14.99 -15.97 0.71
N PRO A 71 -15.54 -17.18 0.54
CA PRO A 71 -15.06 -18.10 -0.48
C PRO A 71 -15.50 -17.61 -1.87
N GLY A 72 -14.63 -17.73 -2.87
CA GLY A 72 -14.93 -17.34 -4.25
C GLY A 72 -13.69 -17.18 -5.11
N CYS A 73 -13.89 -16.88 -6.39
CA CYS A 73 -12.81 -16.42 -7.25
C CYS A 73 -12.52 -14.93 -6.97
N PRO A 74 -11.27 -14.48 -7.13
CA PRO A 74 -10.95 -13.05 -7.15
C PRO A 74 -11.81 -12.30 -8.17
N ALA A 75 -12.16 -11.05 -7.86
CA ALA A 75 -12.75 -10.15 -8.82
C ALA A 75 -11.74 -9.79 -9.93
N PRO A 76 -12.18 -9.33 -11.11
CA PRO A 76 -11.30 -9.12 -12.27
C PRO A 76 -10.05 -8.28 -11.96
N ASP A 77 -10.21 -7.17 -11.22
CA ASP A 77 -9.10 -6.25 -10.90
C ASP A 77 -8.45 -6.52 -9.54
N ASP A 78 -8.79 -7.59 -8.82
CA ASP A 78 -8.27 -7.84 -7.46
C ASP A 78 -6.74 -7.92 -7.45
N GLN A 79 -6.13 -8.60 -8.43
CA GLN A 79 -4.67 -8.71 -8.53
C GLN A 79 -4.01 -7.34 -8.78
N LEU A 80 -4.62 -6.50 -9.62
CA LEU A 80 -4.15 -5.13 -9.87
C LEU A 80 -4.14 -4.34 -8.56
N TRP A 81 -5.25 -4.37 -7.82
CA TRP A 81 -5.36 -3.64 -6.56
C TRP A 81 -4.48 -4.20 -5.45
N GLN A 82 -4.23 -5.51 -5.40
CA GLN A 82 -3.27 -6.11 -4.47
C GLN A 82 -1.84 -5.64 -4.74
N ASN A 83 -1.44 -5.62 -6.00
CA ASN A 83 -0.14 -5.14 -6.43
C ASN A 83 0.01 -3.65 -6.09
N LEU A 84 -1.01 -2.85 -6.39
CA LEU A 84 -1.01 -1.42 -6.10
C LEU A 84 -1.00 -1.13 -4.59
N LEU A 85 -1.80 -1.85 -3.79
CA LEU A 85 -1.78 -1.73 -2.33
C LEU A 85 -0.41 -2.09 -1.74
N SER A 86 0.30 -3.06 -2.33
CA SER A 86 1.64 -3.44 -1.88
C SER A 86 2.66 -2.33 -2.14
N ALA A 87 2.63 -1.70 -3.32
CA ALA A 87 3.46 -0.54 -3.61
C ALA A 87 3.09 0.67 -2.74
N GLU A 88 1.80 0.90 -2.52
CA GLU A 88 1.30 1.99 -1.68
C GLU A 88 1.79 1.88 -0.24
N TRP A 89 1.90 0.66 0.30
CA TRP A 89 2.52 0.46 1.61
C TRP A 89 3.97 0.94 1.67
N ILE A 90 4.74 0.83 0.59
CA ILE A 90 6.12 1.34 0.52
C ILE A 90 6.09 2.87 0.50
N ILE A 91 5.26 3.46 -0.36
CA ILE A 91 5.15 4.91 -0.57
C ILE A 91 4.69 5.61 0.71
N TYR A 92 3.55 5.17 1.27
CA TYR A 92 3.08 5.66 2.56
C TYR A 92 4.15 5.53 3.65
N SER A 93 4.83 4.37 3.73
CA SER A 93 5.85 4.15 4.77
C SER A 93 7.06 5.07 4.60
N PHE A 94 7.42 5.39 3.36
CA PHE A 94 8.49 6.34 3.05
C PHE A 94 8.12 7.75 3.52
N TYR A 95 6.91 8.22 3.23
CA TYR A 95 6.44 9.51 3.73
C TYR A 95 6.26 9.54 5.25
N GLN A 96 5.76 8.46 5.85
CA GLN A 96 5.67 8.32 7.31
C GLN A 96 7.06 8.32 7.96
N TYR A 97 8.07 7.72 7.32
CA TYR A 97 9.47 7.85 7.75
C TYR A 97 9.89 9.33 7.73
N GLY A 98 9.65 10.05 6.62
CA GLY A 98 9.97 11.47 6.51
C GLY A 98 9.32 12.34 7.59
N VAL A 99 8.02 12.17 7.82
CA VAL A 99 7.26 12.90 8.87
C VAL A 99 7.78 12.58 10.27
N SER A 100 8.20 11.34 10.52
CA SER A 100 8.71 10.91 11.83
C SER A 100 10.13 11.43 12.07
N HIS A 101 10.95 11.45 11.03
CA HIS A 101 12.39 11.66 11.09
C HIS A 101 12.80 13.13 10.93
N PHE A 102 12.10 13.88 10.09
CA PHE A 102 12.35 15.29 9.84
C PHE A 102 11.35 16.19 10.56
N ASN A 103 11.62 17.50 10.50
CA ASN A 103 10.73 18.55 10.99
C ASN A 103 10.89 19.80 10.11
N THR A 104 10.13 20.85 10.40
CA THR A 104 10.20 22.13 9.65
C THR A 104 11.63 22.66 9.53
N SER A 105 12.43 22.59 10.60
CA SER A 105 13.81 23.12 10.58
C SER A 105 14.73 22.36 9.63
N SER A 106 14.51 21.06 9.44
CA SER A 106 15.26 20.23 8.49
C SER A 106 15.18 20.80 7.07
N PHE A 107 14.01 21.31 6.66
CA PHE A 107 13.78 21.83 5.32
C PHE A 107 14.09 23.32 5.21
N THR A 108 13.79 24.13 6.22
CA THR A 108 14.17 25.55 6.19
C THR A 108 15.69 25.75 6.19
N ALA A 109 16.45 24.79 6.75
CA ALA A 109 17.92 24.80 6.67
C ALA A 109 18.44 24.62 5.23
N LEU A 110 17.64 24.03 4.34
CA LEU A 110 17.91 23.94 2.89
C LEU A 110 17.47 25.21 2.14
N GLY A 111 16.92 26.21 2.84
CA GLY A 111 16.36 27.41 2.23
C GLY A 111 14.92 27.25 1.71
N LEU A 112 14.27 26.12 1.99
CA LEU A 112 12.89 25.87 1.57
C LEU A 112 11.86 26.57 2.47
N PRO A 113 10.63 26.82 1.98
CA PRO A 113 9.57 27.42 2.77
C PRO A 113 9.23 26.63 4.05
N ASN A 114 8.73 27.34 5.07
CA ASN A 114 8.25 26.70 6.31
C ASN A 114 7.09 25.72 6.09
N THR A 115 6.39 25.84 4.95
CA THR A 115 5.30 24.96 4.52
C THR A 115 5.78 23.62 3.97
N THR A 116 7.07 23.43 3.66
CA THR A 116 7.57 22.18 3.05
C THR A 116 7.26 20.96 3.92
N TYR A 117 7.52 21.04 5.23
CA TYR A 117 7.17 19.93 6.14
C TYR A 117 5.66 19.67 6.21
N THR A 118 4.86 20.74 6.17
CA THR A 118 3.40 20.62 6.15
C THR A 118 2.94 19.90 4.90
N ARG A 119 3.46 20.26 3.72
CA ARG A 119 3.14 19.60 2.45
C ARG A 119 3.51 18.12 2.45
N ILE A 120 4.69 17.77 2.98
CA ILE A 120 5.09 16.36 3.16
C ILE A 120 4.11 15.60 4.08
N THR A 121 3.60 16.26 5.11
CA THR A 121 2.61 15.66 6.02
C THR A 121 1.26 15.46 5.34
N GLU A 122 0.81 16.45 4.56
CA GLU A 122 -0.43 16.35 3.77
C GLU A 122 -0.33 15.23 2.71
N ILE A 123 0.79 15.12 2.00
CA ILE A 123 1.05 14.03 1.05
C ILE A 123 0.97 12.68 1.77
N ARG A 124 1.68 12.53 2.90
CA ARG A 124 1.61 11.32 3.74
C ARG A 124 0.16 10.94 4.09
N ASP A 125 -0.68 11.93 4.38
CA ASP A 125 -2.09 11.71 4.73
C ASP A 125 -2.94 11.31 3.51
N ASN A 126 -2.62 11.85 2.33
CA ASN A 126 -3.21 11.42 1.05
C ASN A 126 -2.84 9.96 0.74
N GLU A 127 -1.58 9.56 0.94
CA GLU A 127 -1.13 8.16 0.76
C GLU A 127 -1.82 7.19 1.72
N ALA A 128 -2.12 7.63 2.95
CA ALA A 128 -2.95 6.83 3.85
C ALA A 128 -4.40 6.67 3.34
N GLY A 129 -4.92 7.69 2.68
CA GLY A 129 -6.18 7.62 1.94
C GLY A 129 -6.12 6.62 0.80
N HIS A 130 -5.02 6.59 0.04
CA HIS A 130 -4.78 5.61 -1.02
C HIS A 130 -4.76 4.17 -0.49
N LEU A 131 -4.06 3.91 0.63
CA LEU A 131 -4.11 2.61 1.31
C LEU A 131 -5.54 2.16 1.57
N ARG A 132 -6.38 3.04 2.11
CA ARG A 132 -7.78 2.70 2.39
C ARG A 132 -8.56 2.47 1.10
N LEU A 133 -8.40 3.34 0.12
CA LEU A 133 -9.08 3.24 -1.17
C LEU A 133 -8.77 1.89 -1.82
N PHE A 134 -7.49 1.52 -1.94
CA PHE A 134 -7.08 0.25 -2.56
C PHE A 134 -7.56 -0.95 -1.78
N GLN A 135 -7.52 -0.90 -0.44
CA GLN A 135 -8.14 -1.94 0.39
C GLN A 135 -9.63 -2.10 0.06
N THR A 136 -10.40 -1.02 -0.15
CA THR A 136 -11.83 -1.14 -0.47
C THR A 136 -12.12 -1.66 -1.88
N GLN A 137 -11.17 -1.51 -2.81
CA GLN A 137 -11.31 -2.04 -4.18
C GLN A 137 -11.06 -3.55 -4.26
N ILE A 138 -10.29 -4.12 -3.33
CA ILE A 138 -10.04 -5.56 -3.25
C ILE A 138 -11.26 -6.28 -2.66
N SER A 139 -11.83 -7.19 -3.44
CA SER A 139 -13.01 -7.95 -3.06
C SER A 139 -12.83 -8.75 -1.76
N ALA A 140 -13.93 -9.12 -1.12
CA ALA A 140 -13.91 -9.94 0.09
C ALA A 140 -13.42 -11.39 -0.14
N ALA A 141 -13.33 -11.83 -1.40
CA ALA A 141 -12.81 -13.13 -1.80
C ALA A 141 -11.27 -13.15 -1.88
N SER A 142 -10.63 -11.99 -1.78
CA SER A 142 -9.20 -11.81 -1.95
C SER A 142 -8.52 -11.30 -0.68
N VAL A 143 -7.26 -11.70 -0.50
CA VAL A 143 -6.40 -11.17 0.57
C VAL A 143 -6.09 -9.70 0.28
N LYS A 144 -6.05 -8.86 1.32
CA LYS A 144 -5.54 -7.50 1.22
C LYS A 144 -4.12 -7.50 1.81
N PRO A 145 -3.06 -7.27 1.01
CA PRO A 145 -1.70 -7.30 1.51
C PRO A 145 -1.47 -6.26 2.62
N GLY A 146 -0.63 -6.65 3.57
CA GLY A 146 -0.14 -5.77 4.64
C GLY A 146 1.21 -5.14 4.28
N ALA A 147 1.71 -4.29 5.16
CA ALA A 147 3.01 -3.66 4.99
C ALA A 147 4.17 -4.63 5.28
N CYS A 148 5.28 -4.47 4.55
CA CYS A 148 6.57 -5.04 4.93
C CYS A 148 7.31 -4.14 5.93
N ALA A 149 8.43 -4.63 6.46
CA ALA A 149 9.38 -3.80 7.18
C ALA A 149 10.36 -3.16 6.17
N TYR A 150 10.35 -1.83 6.10
CA TYR A 150 11.20 -1.08 5.17
C TYR A 150 12.32 -0.36 5.93
N ASP A 151 13.52 -0.36 5.34
CA ASP A 151 14.65 0.41 5.84
C ASP A 151 15.04 1.48 4.81
N PHE A 152 14.64 2.72 5.08
CA PHE A 152 14.99 3.87 4.25
C PHE A 152 16.28 4.57 4.72
N SER A 153 16.85 4.16 5.86
CA SER A 153 18.02 4.84 6.44
C SER A 153 19.24 4.77 5.52
N SER A 154 19.41 3.67 4.79
CA SER A 154 20.48 3.53 3.79
C SER A 154 20.25 4.38 2.53
N LEU A 155 19.00 4.72 2.21
CA LEU A 155 18.63 5.52 1.05
C LEU A 155 18.76 7.02 1.33
N VAL A 156 18.20 7.47 2.46
CA VAL A 156 18.06 8.91 2.76
C VAL A 156 18.74 9.35 4.06
N GLY A 157 18.96 8.44 5.01
CA GLY A 157 19.56 8.75 6.32
C GLY A 157 18.93 9.98 7.01
N ASP A 158 19.80 10.87 7.49
CA ASP A 158 19.45 12.17 8.08
C ASP A 158 19.47 13.32 7.05
N ASN A 159 19.43 13.02 5.75
CA ASN A 159 19.55 14.02 4.69
C ASN A 159 18.16 14.42 4.14
N PRO A 160 17.61 15.59 4.52
CA PRO A 160 16.30 16.04 4.03
C PRO A 160 16.28 16.32 2.52
N GLU A 161 17.40 16.69 1.90
CA GLU A 161 17.50 16.88 0.45
C GLU A 161 17.44 15.52 -0.28
N ALA A 162 18.12 14.50 0.24
CA ALA A 162 18.03 13.14 -0.29
C ALA A 162 16.61 12.58 -0.17
N PHE A 163 15.93 12.84 0.95
CA PHE A 163 14.51 12.50 1.12
C PHE A 163 13.64 13.17 0.06
N LEU A 164 13.79 14.48 -0.16
CA LEU A 164 13.02 15.21 -1.18
C LEU A 164 13.31 14.71 -2.60
N GLY A 165 14.56 14.35 -2.90
CA GLY A 165 14.93 13.76 -4.19
C GLY A 165 14.26 12.41 -4.43
N ALA A 166 14.27 11.53 -3.42
CA ALA A 166 13.58 10.24 -3.49
C ALA A 166 12.06 10.40 -3.56
N ALA A 167 11.47 11.31 -2.76
CA ALA A 167 10.04 11.63 -2.82
C ALA A 167 9.62 12.06 -4.23
N THR A 168 10.37 12.98 -4.83
CA THR A 168 10.08 13.49 -6.18
C THR A 168 10.13 12.38 -7.23
N LEU A 169 11.12 11.48 -7.13
CA LEU A 169 11.22 10.34 -8.06
C LEU A 169 10.05 9.35 -7.88
N ILE A 170 9.59 9.14 -6.64
CA ILE A 170 8.40 8.33 -6.35
C ILE A 170 7.18 8.95 -7.02
N GLU A 171 6.91 10.25 -6.84
CA GLU A 171 5.74 10.91 -7.43
C GLU A 171 5.73 10.87 -8.96
N ILE A 172 6.89 11.12 -9.58
CA ILE A 172 7.06 10.97 -11.03
C ILE A 172 6.73 9.54 -11.45
N ALA A 173 7.27 8.54 -10.75
CA ALA A 173 7.01 7.15 -11.08
C ALA A 173 5.53 6.78 -10.92
N SER A 174 4.88 7.25 -9.84
CA SER A 174 3.46 7.08 -9.55
C SER A 174 2.58 7.51 -10.71
N MET A 175 2.83 8.69 -11.25
CA MET A 175 2.10 9.20 -12.41
C MET A 175 2.18 8.29 -13.63
N LEU A 176 3.39 7.83 -13.95
CA LEU A 176 3.66 7.08 -15.17
C LEU A 176 3.05 5.67 -15.11
N PHE A 177 3.17 4.98 -13.95
CA PHE A 177 2.61 3.64 -13.83
C PHE A 177 1.10 3.65 -13.65
N LEU A 178 0.50 4.60 -12.90
CA LEU A 178 -0.95 4.65 -12.72
C LEU A 178 -1.67 4.89 -14.06
N THR A 179 -1.12 5.78 -14.90
CA THR A 179 -1.66 6.01 -16.26
C THR A 179 -1.61 4.74 -17.12
N GLY A 180 -0.57 3.91 -16.95
CA GLY A 180 -0.51 2.57 -17.54
C GLY A 180 -1.54 1.62 -16.92
N LEU A 181 -1.70 1.62 -15.60
CA LEU A 181 -2.65 0.74 -14.90
C LEU A 181 -4.11 1.00 -15.30
N VAL A 182 -4.47 2.25 -15.60
CA VAL A 182 -5.79 2.61 -16.14
C VAL A 182 -6.09 1.80 -17.41
N GLN A 183 -5.09 1.53 -18.25
CA GLN A 183 -5.26 0.76 -19.48
C GLN A 183 -5.37 -0.76 -19.23
N SER A 184 -4.82 -1.25 -18.12
CA SER A 184 -4.90 -2.67 -17.74
C SER A 184 -6.15 -3.04 -16.93
N ALA A 185 -6.79 -2.07 -16.28
CA ALA A 185 -7.99 -2.34 -15.49
C ALA A 185 -9.18 -2.79 -16.36
N GLU A 186 -9.89 -3.81 -15.90
CA GLU A 186 -11.04 -4.38 -16.60
C GLU A 186 -12.33 -3.60 -16.31
N LEU A 187 -12.54 -3.20 -15.05
CA LEU A 187 -13.77 -2.52 -14.62
C LEU A 187 -13.69 -1.00 -14.83
N ASP A 188 -14.75 -0.40 -15.37
CA ASP A 188 -14.78 1.06 -15.58
C ASP A 188 -14.72 1.85 -14.27
N ALA A 189 -15.28 1.30 -13.19
CA ALA A 189 -15.13 1.87 -11.86
C ALA A 189 -13.67 1.89 -11.41
N ALA A 190 -12.90 0.85 -11.71
CA ALA A 190 -11.48 0.79 -11.39
C ALA A 190 -10.67 1.79 -12.21
N LYS A 191 -10.96 1.92 -13.52
CA LYS A 191 -10.34 2.96 -14.37
C LYS A 191 -10.59 4.37 -13.85
N GLY A 192 -11.83 4.64 -13.42
CA GLY A 192 -12.20 5.93 -12.82
C GLY A 192 -11.44 6.20 -11.51
N ALA A 193 -11.34 5.20 -10.64
CA ALA A 193 -10.59 5.30 -9.39
C ALA A 193 -9.09 5.53 -9.64
N LEU A 194 -8.45 4.75 -10.52
CA LEU A 194 -7.04 4.92 -10.89
C LEU A 194 -6.76 6.30 -11.48
N THR A 195 -7.65 6.79 -12.37
CA THR A 195 -7.53 8.15 -12.93
C THR A 195 -7.61 9.22 -11.84
N ALA A 196 -8.51 9.06 -10.87
CA ALA A 196 -8.64 10.01 -9.76
C ALA A 196 -7.40 10.02 -8.87
N VAL A 197 -6.81 8.84 -8.59
CA VAL A 197 -5.54 8.74 -7.86
C VAL A 197 -4.41 9.38 -8.65
N SER A 198 -4.28 9.10 -9.96
CA SER A 198 -3.26 9.75 -10.80
C SER A 198 -3.32 11.27 -10.68
N GLN A 199 -4.52 11.88 -10.66
CA GLN A 199 -4.63 13.34 -10.50
C GLN A 199 -4.09 13.85 -9.15
N VAL A 200 -4.14 13.04 -8.09
CA VAL A 200 -3.56 13.37 -6.78
C VAL A 200 -2.04 13.35 -6.88
N GLU A 201 -1.46 12.27 -7.41
CA GLU A 201 0.01 12.15 -7.57
C GLU A 201 0.57 13.26 -8.46
N THR A 202 -0.16 13.68 -9.49
CA THR A 202 0.25 14.83 -10.31
C THR A 202 0.40 16.09 -9.47
N ARG A 203 -0.49 16.32 -8.49
CA ARG A 203 -0.40 17.50 -7.61
C ARG A 203 0.77 17.40 -6.64
N HIS A 204 1.10 16.20 -6.17
CA HIS A 204 2.29 15.95 -5.36
C HIS A 204 3.56 16.26 -6.16
N GLU A 205 3.66 15.72 -7.38
CA GLU A 205 4.76 15.97 -8.31
C GLU A 205 4.90 17.46 -8.64
N VAL A 206 3.82 18.13 -9.02
CA VAL A 206 3.83 19.57 -9.38
C VAL A 206 4.33 20.42 -8.21
N TRP A 207 3.89 20.12 -6.99
CA TRP A 207 4.41 20.79 -5.80
C TRP A 207 5.93 20.57 -5.66
N ALA A 208 6.41 19.34 -5.79
CA ALA A 208 7.83 19.04 -5.68
C ALA A 208 8.64 19.78 -6.76
N LEU A 209 8.22 19.73 -8.02
CA LEU A 209 8.92 20.42 -9.11
C LEU A 209 8.99 21.93 -8.88
N LEU A 210 7.88 22.58 -8.53
CA LEU A 210 7.84 24.03 -8.35
C LEU A 210 8.51 24.49 -7.06
N ASP A 211 8.05 23.99 -5.91
CA ASP A 211 8.40 24.55 -4.60
C ASP A 211 9.71 24.00 -4.04
N VAL A 212 10.10 22.78 -4.45
CA VAL A 212 11.35 22.16 -3.97
C VAL A 212 12.48 22.38 -4.96
N TRP A 213 12.24 22.13 -6.25
CA TRP A 213 13.31 22.14 -7.26
C TRP A 213 13.36 23.41 -8.12
N GLY A 214 12.35 24.29 -8.05
CA GLY A 214 12.26 25.45 -8.94
C GLY A 214 12.23 25.06 -10.43
N ALA A 215 11.74 23.86 -10.72
CA ALA A 215 11.64 23.29 -12.06
C ALA A 215 10.30 23.64 -12.71
N ASP A 216 10.28 23.64 -14.04
CA ASP A 216 9.07 23.85 -14.82
C ASP A 216 8.25 22.54 -14.86
N PRO A 217 7.01 22.52 -14.33
CA PRO A 217 6.17 21.32 -14.37
C PRO A 217 5.52 21.07 -15.74
N PHE A 218 5.66 21.98 -16.70
CA PHE A 218 5.04 21.84 -18.02
C PHE A 218 5.90 20.97 -18.96
N GLY A 219 5.81 19.65 -18.78
CA GLY A 219 6.54 18.64 -19.59
C GLY A 219 5.99 18.38 -20.99
N GLY A 220 4.77 18.86 -21.30
CA GLY A 220 4.11 18.64 -22.58
C GLY A 220 2.60 18.36 -22.44
N PRO A 221 1.93 17.91 -23.51
CA PRO A 221 0.48 17.67 -23.49
C PRO A 221 0.06 16.36 -22.82
N SER A 222 1.00 15.45 -22.53
CA SER A 222 0.74 14.15 -21.90
C SER A 222 2.02 13.55 -21.33
N ASP A 223 1.92 12.92 -20.16
CA ASP A 223 2.99 12.09 -19.60
C ASP A 223 3.13 10.75 -20.32
N THR A 224 4.28 10.11 -20.15
CA THR A 224 4.52 8.78 -20.73
C THR A 224 3.79 7.71 -19.93
N ALA A 225 2.83 7.02 -20.55
CA ALA A 225 2.24 5.84 -19.92
C ALA A 225 3.24 4.66 -19.98
N PHE A 226 3.51 4.03 -18.84
CA PHE A 226 4.33 2.81 -18.83
C PHE A 226 3.59 1.67 -19.51
N PRO A 227 4.18 1.02 -20.54
CA PRO A 227 3.51 -0.05 -21.29
C PRO A 227 3.44 -1.38 -20.50
N TYR A 228 4.27 -1.53 -19.47
CA TYR A 228 4.28 -2.70 -18.57
C TYR A 228 4.16 -2.22 -17.11
N PRO A 229 3.01 -1.63 -16.74
CA PRO A 229 2.86 -0.96 -15.46
C PRO A 229 2.89 -1.95 -14.29
N THR A 230 2.49 -3.20 -14.50
CA THR A 230 2.55 -4.24 -13.48
C THR A 230 3.97 -4.75 -13.24
N ALA A 231 4.92 -4.56 -14.17
CA ALA A 231 6.29 -5.02 -14.00
C ALA A 231 7.01 -4.33 -12.83
N ILE A 232 6.61 -3.10 -12.48
CA ILE A 232 7.10 -2.39 -11.29
C ILE A 232 6.55 -3.03 -10.00
N LEU A 233 5.40 -3.69 -10.08
CA LEU A 233 4.65 -4.25 -8.95
C LEU A 233 4.82 -5.79 -8.82
N GLU A 234 5.49 -6.43 -9.77
CA GLU A 234 5.71 -7.89 -9.85
C GLU A 234 7.12 -8.32 -9.37
N LEU A 235 7.96 -7.37 -8.93
CA LEU A 235 9.30 -7.63 -8.36
C LEU A 235 9.22 -8.01 -6.88
#